data_AF-A0A1N5TYU9-F1
#
_entry.id   AF-A0A1N5TYU9-F1
#
_cell.length_a   1.000
_cell.length_b   1.000
_cell.length_c   1.000
_cell.angle_alpha   90.00
_cell.angle_beta   90.00
_cell.angle_gamma   90.00
#
_symmetry.space_group_name_H-M   'P 1'
#
loop_
_entity.id
_entity.type
_entity.pdbx_description
1 polymer ?
#
loop_
_entity_poly.entity_id
_entity_poly.type
_entity_poly.pdbx_seq_one_letter_code
_entity_poly.pdbx_strand_id
1 'polypeptide(L)'
;MKNDPSAIDLYGLPVEGVQLSNFCGGNLGSETQQCVEVGAIPGAGGAYVLGDSKNPDAGQLRFTEGELDDFALGYIAKRGLTA
;
A
#
# COMPACT_ATOMS: atom_id res chain seq x y z
N MET A 1 -12.83 -11.58 13.63
CA MET A 1 -12.84 -10.12 13.44
C MET A 1 -13.28 -9.51 14.75
N LYS A 2 -12.35 -8.99 15.55
CA LYS A 2 -12.70 -8.31 16.80
C LYS A 2 -13.10 -6.88 16.43
N ASN A 3 -14.30 -6.47 16.80
CA ASN A 3 -14.74 -5.08 16.70
C ASN A 3 -14.01 -4.26 17.78
N ASP A 4 -12.97 -3.54 17.37
CA ASP A 4 -12.39 -2.45 18.15
C ASP A 4 -13.15 -1.16 17.80
N PRO A 5 -13.85 -0.52 18.74
CA PRO A 5 -14.59 0.73 18.51
C PRO A 5 -13.69 1.93 18.13
N SER A 6 -12.37 1.74 18.09
CA SER A 6 -11.38 2.73 17.62
C SER A 6 -10.86 2.44 16.21
N ALA A 7 -11.30 1.36 15.56
CA ALA A 7 -10.87 1.01 14.22
C ALA A 7 -11.49 1.98 13.21
N ILE A 8 -10.65 2.87 12.65
CA ILE A 8 -11.01 3.71 11.51
C ILE A 8 -11.46 2.78 10.37
N ASP A 9 -12.62 3.05 9.79
CA ASP A 9 -13.03 2.41 8.55
C ASP A 9 -12.18 2.94 7.39
N LEU A 10 -11.09 2.24 7.11
CA LEU A 10 -10.12 2.64 6.08
C LEU A 10 -10.74 2.65 4.67
N TYR A 11 -11.75 1.82 4.41
CA TYR A 11 -12.41 1.75 3.10
C TYR A 11 -13.46 2.86 2.92
N GLY A 12 -13.90 3.48 4.01
CA GLY A 12 -14.74 4.69 3.97
C GLY A 12 -13.96 5.99 3.70
N LEU A 13 -12.63 5.95 3.68
CA LEU A 13 -11.80 7.14 3.45
C LEU A 13 -11.73 7.48 1.95
N PRO A 14 -11.82 8.78 1.58
CA PRO A 14 -11.67 9.22 0.21
C PRO A 14 -10.22 9.01 -0.24
N VAL A 15 -10.03 8.54 -1.48
CA VAL A 15 -8.69 8.31 -2.07
C VAL A 15 -8.45 9.16 -3.32
N GLU A 16 -9.39 10.04 -3.66
CA GLU A 16 -9.26 10.97 -4.75
C GLU A 16 -8.04 11.89 -4.53
N GLY A 17 -7.15 11.93 -5.52
CA GLY A 17 -5.96 12.79 -5.48
C GLY A 17 -4.79 12.24 -4.66
N VAL A 18 -4.87 11.01 -4.15
CA VAL A 18 -3.71 10.32 -3.54
C VAL A 18 -2.55 10.30 -4.54
N GLN A 19 -1.38 10.73 -4.09
CA GLN A 19 -0.14 10.62 -4.85
C GLN A 19 0.47 9.24 -4.60
N LEU A 20 0.62 8.45 -5.67
CA LEU A 20 1.17 7.11 -5.61
C LEU A 20 2.67 7.13 -5.90
N SER A 21 3.42 6.42 -5.07
CA SER A 21 4.83 6.07 -5.29
C SER A 21 4.91 4.64 -5.81
N ASN A 22 5.76 4.42 -6.81
CA ASN A 22 5.90 3.12 -7.49
C ASN A 22 7.15 2.38 -7.00
N PHE A 23 6.95 1.17 -6.48
CA PHE A 23 8.01 0.24 -6.09
C PHE A 23 8.03 -0.93 -7.07
N CYS A 24 8.91 -0.84 -8.07
CA CYS A 24 8.93 -1.75 -9.23
C CYS A 24 10.03 -2.81 -9.12
N GLY A 25 9.69 -4.07 -9.44
CA GLY A 25 10.58 -5.22 -9.27
C GLY A 25 10.97 -5.96 -10.56
N GLY A 26 10.54 -5.49 -11.74
CA GLY A 26 10.80 -6.14 -13.02
C GLY A 26 10.55 -5.22 -14.21
N ASN A 27 11.15 -5.55 -15.37
CA ASN A 27 11.05 -4.79 -16.62
C ASN A 27 11.37 -3.28 -16.45
N LEU A 28 12.45 -2.97 -15.74
CA LEU A 28 12.89 -1.58 -15.54
C LEU A 28 13.19 -0.94 -16.92
N GLY A 29 12.38 0.04 -17.33
CA GLY A 29 12.53 0.76 -18.59
C GLY A 29 11.69 0.26 -19.77
N SER A 30 10.73 -0.66 -19.57
CA SER A 30 9.70 -0.94 -20.57
C SER A 30 8.37 -0.28 -20.22
N GLU A 31 7.49 -0.13 -21.21
CA GLU A 31 6.11 0.35 -21.00
C GLU A 31 5.24 -0.64 -20.21
N THR A 32 5.78 -1.80 -19.84
CA THR A 32 5.11 -2.87 -19.08
C THR A 32 5.70 -3.07 -17.69
N GLN A 33 6.24 -2.00 -17.11
CA GLN A 33 6.82 -2.01 -15.77
C GLN A 33 5.74 -2.34 -14.72
N GLN A 34 6.04 -3.33 -13.88
CA GLN A 34 5.12 -3.85 -12.86
C GLN A 34 5.56 -3.34 -11.50
N CYS A 35 4.68 -2.59 -10.85
CA CYS A 35 4.98 -1.90 -9.60
C CYS A 35 3.88 -2.17 -8.58
N VAL A 36 4.30 -2.30 -7.32
CA VAL A 36 3.41 -2.06 -6.20
C VAL A 36 3.32 -0.54 -6.04
N GLU A 37 2.11 -0.02 -5.98
CA GLU A 37 1.84 1.41 -5.82
C GLU A 37 1.46 1.66 -4.36
N VAL A 38 2.01 2.71 -3.74
CA VAL A 38 1.71 3.07 -2.35
C VAL A 38 1.50 4.57 -2.24
N GLY A 39 0.43 5.00 -1.56
CA GLY A 39 0.19 6.42 -1.28
C GLY A 39 -0.46 6.63 0.08
N ALA A 40 -0.13 7.73 0.74
CA ALA A 40 -0.81 8.14 1.97
C ALA A 40 -2.19 8.72 1.63
N ILE A 41 -3.20 8.37 2.43
CA ILE A 41 -4.58 8.86 2.26
C ILE A 41 -4.70 10.26 2.87
N PRO A 42 -5.03 11.31 2.09
CA PRO A 42 -5.16 12.68 2.61
C PRO A 42 -6.20 12.79 3.73
N GLY A 43 -5.88 13.55 4.77
CA GLY A 43 -6.82 13.79 5.88
C GLY A 43 -6.98 12.63 6.87
N ALA A 44 -6.34 11.48 6.63
CA ALA A 44 -6.30 10.34 7.54
C ALA A 44 -4.85 10.02 7.93
N GLY A 45 -4.42 10.54 9.09
CA GLY A 45 -3.08 10.27 9.60
C GLY A 45 -2.83 8.77 9.77
N GLY A 46 -1.74 8.27 9.20
CA GLY A 46 -1.35 6.86 9.31
C GLY A 46 -2.23 5.89 8.51
N ALA A 47 -2.90 6.33 7.45
CA ALA A 47 -3.66 5.47 6.54
C ALA A 47 -3.07 5.52 5.12
N TYR A 48 -2.99 4.36 4.48
CA TYR A 48 -2.33 4.18 3.19
C TYR A 48 -3.19 3.36 2.25
N VAL A 49 -3.02 3.62 0.96
CA VAL A 49 -3.60 2.85 -0.13
C VAL A 49 -2.50 2.12 -0.90
N LEU A 50 -2.75 0.85 -1.20
CA LEU A 50 -1.88 0.00 -2.03
C LEU A 50 -2.60 -0.32 -3.36
N GLY A 51 -1.87 -0.23 -4.46
CA GLY A 51 -2.32 -0.57 -5.81
C GLY A 51 -1.39 -1.57 -6.51
N ASP A 52 -1.91 -2.19 -7.56
CA ASP A 52 -1.16 -3.04 -8.49
C ASP A 52 -1.21 -2.41 -9.89
N SER A 53 -0.09 -1.81 -10.32
CA SER A 53 -0.03 -1.16 -11.64
C SER A 53 -0.23 -2.15 -12.80
N LYS A 54 -0.04 -3.45 -12.55
CA LYS A 54 -0.27 -4.51 -13.55
C LYS A 54 -1.77 -4.81 -13.73
N ASN A 55 -2.57 -4.60 -12.68
CA ASN A 55 -4.01 -4.85 -12.69
C ASN A 55 -4.76 -3.72 -11.96
N PRO A 56 -4.91 -2.54 -12.58
CA PRO A 56 -5.59 -1.41 -11.97
C PRO A 56 -7.06 -1.71 -11.60
N ASP A 57 -7.68 -2.69 -12.26
CA ASP A 57 -9.06 -3.12 -12.02
C ASP A 57 -9.19 -4.08 -10.81
N ALA A 58 -8.08 -4.57 -10.23
CA ALA A 58 -8.11 -5.38 -9.00
C ALA A 58 -8.65 -4.60 -7.79
N GLY A 59 -8.71 -3.28 -7.90
CA GLY A 59 -9.04 -2.39 -6.81
C GLY A 59 -7.85 -2.13 -5.89
N GLN A 60 -8.02 -1.09 -5.09
CA GLN A 60 -7.02 -0.62 -4.16
C GLN A 60 -7.23 -1.24 -2.77
N LEU A 61 -6.16 -1.60 -2.09
CA LEU A 61 -6.20 -2.09 -0.71
C LEU A 61 -5.89 -0.94 0.25
N ARG A 62 -6.41 -0.98 1.48
CA ARG A 62 -6.08 0.02 2.50
C ARG A 62 -5.48 -0.65 3.74
N PHE A 63 -4.50 0.02 4.30
CA PHE A 63 -3.78 -0.43 5.48
C PHE A 63 -3.45 0.77 6.37
N THR A 64 -3.33 0.51 7.66
CA THR A 64 -2.70 1.47 8.58
C THR A 64 -1.18 1.50 8.37
N GLU A 65 -0.55 2.58 8.83
CA GLU A 65 0.91 2.71 8.88
C GLU A 65 1.54 1.52 9.61
N GLY A 66 1.04 1.18 10.80
CA GLY A 66 1.56 0.07 11.60
C GLY A 66 1.45 -1.28 10.89
N GLU A 67 0.36 -1.55 10.20
CA GLU A 67 0.22 -2.79 9.41
C GLU A 67 1.21 -2.86 8.24
N LEU A 68 1.47 -1.73 7.57
CA LEU A 68 2.46 -1.67 6.50
C LEU A 68 3.90 -1.77 7.02
N ASP A 69 4.20 -1.17 8.16
CA ASP A 69 5.51 -1.28 8.80
C ASP A 69 5.79 -2.73 9.24
N ASP A 70 4.81 -3.37 9.90
CA ASP A 70 4.90 -4.78 10.28
C ASP A 70 5.07 -5.69 9.06
N PHE A 71 4.33 -5.42 7.97
CA PHE A 71 4.50 -6.12 6.70
C PHE A 71 5.90 -5.92 6.12
N ALA A 72 6.37 -4.68 6.03
CA ALA A 72 7.65 -4.35 5.40
C ALA A 72 8.81 -5.01 6.16
N LEU A 73 8.87 -4.82 7.48
CA LEU A 73 9.89 -5.40 8.34
C LEU A 73 9.83 -6.94 8.31
N GLY A 74 8.63 -7.51 8.43
CA GLY A 74 8.42 -8.96 8.38
C GLY A 74 8.83 -9.56 7.03
N TYR A 75 8.50 -8.90 5.92
CA TYR A 75 8.86 -9.34 4.58
C TYR A 75 10.37 -9.26 4.32
N ILE A 76 11.01 -8.15 4.68
CA ILE A 76 12.47 -7.96 4.59
C ILE A 76 13.19 -9.07 5.37
N ALA A 77 12.82 -9.27 6.64
CA ALA A 77 13.43 -10.30 7.49
C ALA A 77 13.22 -11.72 6.92
N LYS A 78 11.99 -12.04 6.49
CA LYS A 78 11.66 -13.35 5.90
C LYS A 78 12.47 -13.65 4.63
N ARG A 79 12.81 -12.62 3.86
CA ARG A 79 13.54 -12.75 2.61
C ARG A 79 15.06 -12.60 2.77
N GLY A 80 15.55 -12.25 3.96
CA GLY A 80 16.96 -11.96 4.20
C GLY A 80 17.45 -10.73 3.42
N LEU A 81 16.56 -9.76 3.18
CA LEU A 81 16.88 -8.52 2.48
C LEU A 81 17.46 -7.50 3.47
N THR A 82 18.11 -6.47 2.93
CA THR A 82 18.55 -5.29 3.67
C THR A 82 17.94 -4.05 3.03
N ALA A 83 17.41 -3.14 3.84
CA ALA A 83 16.95 -1.82 3.42
C ALA A 83 18.06 -0.78 3.61
#